data_AF-A0A957LTE7-F1
#
_entry.id   AF-A0A957LTE7-F1
#
_cell.length_a   1.000
_cell.length_b   1.000
_cell.length_c   1.000
_cell.angle_alpha   90.00
_cell.angle_beta   90.00
_cell.angle_gamma   90.00
#
_symmetry.space_group_name_H-M   'P 1'
#
loop_
_entity.id
_entity.type
_entity.pdbx_description
1 polymer ?
#
loop_
_entity_poly.entity_id
_entity_poly.type
_entity_poly.pdbx_seq_one_letter_code
_entity_poly.pdbx_strand_id
1 'polypeptide(L)'
;TSPLQPIELDLLRELHATLHARRAKPGLDGVYVTWQHLAHDPAPLSAPYHNDGRFGANGGFAANIVTWHTLHQSCVAVRGSTVPDIWRNDAVLRDWCRANLRSYWAGWVHAARQRPIQKLYGLTRTAVIWGVLGVTRLHATILRGDILSKSAAGEYALETFPPQWAPIVREALAIRHGDRAGHFANPWARRQAMLAYMDFVMADAQGEG
;
A
#
# COMPACT_ATOMS: atom_id res chain seq x y z
N THR A 1 -22.68 -4.53 -18.48
CA THR A 1 -23.21 -3.41 -17.66
C THR A 1 -22.73 -2.11 -18.25
N SER A 2 -23.63 -1.15 -18.45
CA SER A 2 -23.29 0.18 -18.98
C SER A 2 -22.40 0.97 -18.01
N PRO A 3 -21.56 1.91 -18.50
CA PRO A 3 -20.79 2.79 -17.64
C PRO A 3 -21.70 3.68 -16.80
N LEU A 4 -21.20 4.10 -15.62
CA LEU A 4 -21.92 5.04 -14.76
C LEU A 4 -22.17 6.35 -15.50
N GLN A 5 -23.40 6.83 -15.42
CA GLN A 5 -23.83 8.09 -15.99
C GLN A 5 -23.28 9.27 -15.17
N PRO A 6 -23.18 10.48 -15.75
CA PRO A 6 -22.68 11.66 -15.04
C PRO A 6 -23.40 11.92 -13.70
N ILE A 7 -24.73 11.78 -13.69
CA ILE A 7 -25.53 11.95 -12.47
C ILE A 7 -25.18 10.92 -11.38
N GLU A 8 -24.85 9.69 -11.75
CA GLU A 8 -24.46 8.65 -10.79
C GLU A 8 -23.06 8.92 -10.22
N LEU A 9 -22.15 9.46 -11.04
CA LEU A 9 -20.82 9.88 -10.59
C LEU A 9 -20.90 11.07 -9.61
N ASP A 10 -21.80 12.01 -9.86
CA ASP A 10 -22.03 13.14 -8.96
C ASP A 10 -22.62 12.69 -7.62
N LEU A 11 -23.60 11.77 -7.65
CA LEU A 11 -24.15 11.15 -6.45
C LEU A 11 -23.09 10.40 -5.64
N LEU A 12 -22.22 9.62 -6.30
CA LEU A 12 -21.12 8.93 -5.63
C LEU A 12 -20.15 9.91 -4.96
N ARG A 13 -19.84 11.03 -5.63
CA ARG A 13 -18.99 12.09 -5.06
C ARG A 13 -19.61 12.66 -3.79
N GLU A 14 -20.89 13.01 -3.83
CA GLU A 14 -21.61 13.59 -2.69
C GLU A 14 -21.70 12.60 -1.52
N LEU A 15 -21.97 11.32 -1.81
CA LEU A 15 -22.00 10.27 -0.79
C LEU A 15 -20.65 10.12 -0.08
N HIS A 16 -19.54 10.06 -0.82
CA HIS A 16 -18.20 10.00 -0.23
C HIS A 16 -17.87 11.23 0.59
N ALA A 17 -18.20 12.42 0.11
CA ALA A 17 -17.99 13.67 0.85
C ALA A 17 -18.79 13.67 2.17
N THR A 18 -20.06 13.24 2.12
CA THR A 18 -20.93 13.15 3.29
C THR A 18 -20.42 12.12 4.30
N LEU A 19 -20.01 10.94 3.85
CA LEU A 19 -19.45 9.89 4.70
C LEU A 19 -18.16 10.36 5.37
N HIS A 20 -17.27 11.00 4.62
CA HIS A 20 -16.02 11.54 5.14
C HIS A 20 -16.27 12.62 6.21
N ALA A 21 -17.21 13.54 5.95
CA ALA A 21 -17.58 14.60 6.90
C ALA A 21 -18.18 14.04 8.20
N ARG A 22 -18.98 12.96 8.12
CA ARG A 22 -19.58 12.32 9.30
C ARG A 22 -18.59 11.44 10.06
N ARG A 23 -17.70 10.76 9.35
CA ARG A 23 -16.71 9.85 9.93
C ARG A 23 -15.45 9.77 9.07
N ALA A 24 -14.44 10.56 9.44
CA ALA A 24 -13.19 10.62 8.70
C ALA A 24 -12.32 9.33 8.80
N LYS A 25 -12.51 8.51 9.84
CA LYS A 25 -11.73 7.27 10.06
C LYS A 25 -12.59 6.08 10.53
N PRO A 26 -12.33 4.85 10.02
CA PRO A 26 -11.37 4.53 8.96
C PRO A 26 -11.77 5.17 7.62
N GLY A 27 -10.78 5.45 6.76
CA GLY A 27 -11.05 5.96 5.42
C GLY A 27 -11.72 4.88 4.57
N LEU A 28 -12.62 5.28 3.68
CA LEU A 28 -13.32 4.38 2.76
C LEU A 28 -12.67 4.48 1.37
N ASP A 29 -11.61 3.72 1.14
CA ASP A 29 -10.94 3.69 -0.16
C ASP A 29 -11.52 2.57 -1.02
N GLY A 30 -11.66 2.79 -2.33
CA GLY A 30 -12.24 1.80 -3.22
C GLY A 30 -12.34 2.24 -4.68
N VAL A 31 -12.74 1.30 -5.53
CA VAL A 31 -12.92 1.48 -6.97
C VAL A 31 -14.27 0.93 -7.40
N TYR A 32 -14.91 1.59 -8.36
CA TYR A 32 -16.19 1.19 -8.93
C TYR A 32 -15.96 0.51 -10.28
N VAL A 33 -16.18 -0.80 -10.33
CA VAL A 33 -15.92 -1.61 -11.52
C VAL A 33 -17.04 -2.60 -11.80
N THR A 34 -17.10 -3.07 -13.05
CA THR A 34 -18.03 -4.11 -13.47
C THR A 34 -17.41 -5.49 -13.27
N TRP A 35 -18.22 -6.55 -13.31
CA TRP A 35 -17.70 -7.93 -13.32
C TRP A 35 -16.81 -8.19 -14.54
N GLN A 36 -17.15 -7.61 -15.69
CA GLN A 36 -16.32 -7.71 -16.89
C GLN A 36 -14.95 -7.05 -16.69
N HIS A 37 -14.87 -5.93 -15.98
CA HIS A 37 -13.59 -5.31 -15.64
C HIS A 37 -12.75 -6.20 -14.70
N LEU A 38 -13.38 -6.87 -13.74
CA LEU A 38 -12.67 -7.77 -12.82
C LEU A 38 -12.06 -8.98 -13.56
N ALA A 39 -12.70 -9.45 -14.62
CA ALA A 39 -12.23 -10.60 -15.40
C ALA A 39 -11.03 -10.30 -16.33
N HIS A 40 -10.54 -9.06 -16.39
CA HIS A 40 -9.41 -8.66 -17.25
C HIS A 40 -8.29 -7.95 -16.48
N ASP A 41 -7.13 -7.82 -17.12
CA ASP A 41 -5.99 -7.07 -16.60
C ASP A 41 -6.43 -5.63 -16.22
N PRO A 42 -6.20 -5.19 -14.98
CA PRO A 42 -6.55 -3.84 -14.55
C PRO A 42 -5.61 -2.75 -15.08
N ALA A 43 -4.45 -3.07 -15.66
CA ALA A 43 -3.46 -2.08 -16.10
C ALA A 43 -4.01 -0.98 -17.04
N PRO A 44 -4.82 -1.28 -18.08
CA PRO A 44 -5.42 -0.24 -18.93
C PRO A 44 -6.69 0.38 -18.33
N LEU A 45 -7.19 -0.12 -17.19
CA LEU A 45 -8.50 0.27 -16.67
C LEU A 45 -8.44 1.66 -16.04
N SER A 46 -9.34 2.52 -16.51
CA SER A 46 -9.66 3.79 -15.86
C SER A 46 -11.07 3.70 -15.30
N ALA A 47 -11.21 3.84 -13.99
CA ALA A 47 -12.46 3.65 -13.29
C ALA A 47 -12.69 4.75 -12.24
N PRO A 48 -13.96 5.03 -11.87
CA PRO A 48 -14.25 5.88 -10.74
C PRO A 48 -13.69 5.27 -9.46
N TYR A 49 -13.13 6.11 -8.59
CA TYR A 49 -12.51 5.67 -7.36
C TYR A 49 -12.66 6.70 -6.24
N HIS A 50 -12.51 6.24 -5.01
CA HIS A 50 -12.30 7.11 -3.87
C HIS A 50 -11.03 6.68 -3.14
N ASN A 51 -10.18 7.66 -2.81
CA ASN A 51 -8.92 7.42 -2.11
C ASN A 51 -8.59 8.63 -1.23
N ASP A 52 -8.39 8.39 0.07
CA ASP A 52 -7.98 9.38 1.08
C ASP A 52 -8.81 10.69 1.03
N GLY A 53 -10.14 10.53 1.00
CA GLY A 53 -11.10 11.66 1.01
C GLY A 53 -11.30 12.33 -0.35
N ARG A 54 -10.71 11.80 -1.43
CA ARG A 54 -10.85 12.34 -2.78
C ARG A 54 -11.55 11.36 -3.69
N PHE A 55 -12.62 11.81 -4.34
CA PHE A 55 -13.30 11.08 -5.39
C PHE A 55 -12.78 11.49 -6.78
N GLY A 56 -12.46 10.51 -7.62
CA GLY A 56 -12.15 10.70 -9.03
C GLY A 56 -13.17 9.97 -9.90
N ALA A 57 -13.66 10.63 -10.95
CA ALA A 57 -14.59 10.01 -11.91
C ALA A 57 -13.90 9.01 -12.84
N ASN A 58 -12.58 9.09 -12.97
CA ASN A 58 -11.75 8.20 -13.76
C ASN A 58 -10.33 8.18 -13.17
N GLY A 59 -9.61 7.09 -13.38
CA GLY A 59 -8.23 6.90 -12.91
C GLY A 59 -7.85 5.43 -12.75
N GLY A 60 -6.55 5.14 -12.83
CA GLY A 60 -6.00 3.79 -12.70
C GLY A 60 -5.41 3.47 -11.32
N PHE A 61 -5.35 4.44 -10.39
CA PHE A 61 -4.62 4.24 -9.14
C PHE A 61 -5.25 3.13 -8.27
N ALA A 62 -6.58 3.13 -8.10
CA ALA A 62 -7.28 2.12 -7.31
C ALA A 62 -7.53 0.81 -8.09
N ALA A 63 -7.59 0.91 -9.43
CA ALA A 63 -7.69 -0.21 -10.36
C ALA A 63 -6.29 -0.72 -10.72
N ASN A 64 -5.64 -1.45 -9.80
CA ASN A 64 -4.31 -2.00 -10.02
C ASN A 64 -4.25 -3.50 -9.68
N ILE A 65 -3.17 -4.14 -10.14
CA ILE A 65 -2.97 -5.59 -9.98
C ILE A 65 -2.93 -6.04 -8.51
N VAL A 66 -2.42 -5.22 -7.59
CA VAL A 66 -2.41 -5.54 -6.15
C VAL A 66 -3.84 -5.61 -5.62
N THR A 67 -4.72 -4.70 -6.03
CA THR A 67 -6.15 -4.73 -5.66
C THR A 67 -6.81 -6.01 -6.15
N TRP A 68 -6.57 -6.43 -7.40
CA TRP A 68 -7.19 -7.63 -7.98
C TRP A 68 -6.75 -8.90 -7.25
N HIS A 69 -5.45 -9.06 -7.03
CA HIS A 69 -4.93 -10.20 -6.28
C HIS A 69 -5.41 -10.20 -4.83
N THR A 70 -5.54 -9.03 -4.19
CA THR A 70 -6.10 -8.93 -2.84
C THR A 70 -7.57 -9.39 -2.79
N LEU A 71 -8.37 -8.97 -3.78
CA LEU A 71 -9.77 -9.42 -3.90
C LEU A 71 -9.83 -10.94 -4.08
N HIS A 72 -8.98 -11.51 -4.93
CA HIS A 72 -8.92 -12.95 -5.12
C HIS A 72 -8.50 -13.70 -3.85
N GLN A 73 -7.54 -13.17 -3.08
CA GLN A 73 -6.97 -13.85 -1.91
C GLN A 73 -7.83 -13.74 -0.65
N SER A 74 -8.53 -12.61 -0.44
CA SER A 74 -9.10 -12.30 0.89
C SER A 74 -10.35 -11.42 0.84
N CYS A 75 -11.14 -11.43 -0.23
CA CYS A 75 -12.38 -10.65 -0.27
C CYS A 75 -13.44 -11.18 0.71
N VAL A 76 -14.22 -10.25 1.27
CA VAL A 76 -15.47 -10.56 1.97
C VAL A 76 -16.61 -9.90 1.20
N ALA A 77 -17.55 -10.71 0.72
CA ALA A 77 -18.75 -10.21 0.07
C ALA A 77 -19.70 -9.58 1.11
N VAL A 78 -19.84 -8.25 1.08
CA VAL A 78 -20.77 -7.52 1.95
C VAL A 78 -22.18 -7.48 1.35
N ARG A 79 -22.29 -7.44 0.02
CA ARG A 79 -23.55 -7.43 -0.71
C ARG A 79 -23.43 -8.26 -1.99
N GLY A 80 -24.47 -9.07 -2.26
CA GLY A 80 -24.48 -10.04 -3.35
C GLY A 80 -23.87 -11.39 -2.93
N SER A 81 -24.28 -12.47 -3.58
CA SER A 81 -23.81 -13.84 -3.31
C SER A 81 -22.85 -14.38 -4.37
N THR A 82 -22.69 -13.69 -5.50
CA THR A 82 -21.81 -14.12 -6.60
C THR A 82 -20.43 -13.51 -6.44
N VAL A 83 -19.41 -14.38 -6.40
CA VAL A 83 -18.02 -13.97 -6.55
C VAL A 83 -17.71 -13.97 -8.06
N PRO A 84 -17.38 -12.82 -8.67
CA PRO A 84 -17.06 -12.77 -10.09
C PRO A 84 -15.70 -13.41 -10.37
N ASP A 85 -15.46 -13.77 -11.63
CA ASP A 85 -14.11 -14.12 -12.07
C ASP A 85 -13.20 -12.90 -11.91
N ILE A 86 -12.07 -13.10 -11.23
CA ILE A 86 -11.08 -12.06 -10.97
C ILE A 86 -9.79 -12.47 -11.68
N TRP A 87 -9.37 -11.63 -12.62
CA TRP A 87 -8.13 -11.82 -13.35
C TRP A 87 -6.92 -11.83 -12.40
N ARG A 88 -5.99 -12.75 -12.67
CA ARG A 88 -4.79 -12.94 -11.87
C ARG A 88 -3.61 -13.30 -12.76
N ASN A 89 -2.47 -12.69 -12.46
CA ASN A 89 -1.18 -13.09 -13.02
C ASN A 89 -0.07 -12.82 -12.00
N ASP A 90 0.53 -13.89 -11.47
CA ASP A 90 1.56 -13.80 -10.42
C ASP A 90 2.88 -13.25 -10.94
N ALA A 91 3.22 -13.47 -12.21
CA ALA A 91 4.44 -12.91 -12.80
C ALA A 91 4.31 -11.40 -12.96
N VAL A 92 3.18 -10.93 -13.51
CA VAL A 92 2.90 -9.49 -13.66
C VAL A 92 2.81 -8.80 -12.30
N LEU A 93 2.25 -9.44 -11.27
CA LEU A 93 2.23 -8.88 -9.91
C LEU A 93 3.65 -8.66 -9.38
N ARG A 94 4.52 -9.67 -9.50
CA ARG A 94 5.91 -9.58 -9.04
C ARG A 94 6.68 -8.51 -9.80
N ASP A 95 6.51 -8.42 -11.12
CA ASP A 95 7.14 -7.38 -11.94
C ASP A 95 6.64 -5.98 -11.57
N TRP A 96 5.34 -5.83 -11.32
CA TRP A 96 4.77 -4.59 -10.84
C TRP A 96 5.35 -4.17 -9.49
N CYS A 97 5.50 -5.10 -8.54
CA CYS A 97 6.12 -4.82 -7.24
C CYS A 97 7.59 -4.42 -7.37
N ARG A 98 8.36 -5.09 -8.25
CA ARG A 98 9.75 -4.71 -8.55
C ARG A 98 9.83 -3.30 -9.13
N ALA A 99 8.96 -2.98 -10.09
CA ALA A 99 8.88 -1.64 -10.68
C ALA A 99 8.49 -0.59 -9.64
N ASN A 100 7.57 -0.91 -8.71
CA ASN A 100 7.16 -0.01 -7.63
C ASN A 100 8.31 0.30 -6.67
N LEU A 101 9.13 -0.70 -6.30
CA LEU A 101 10.34 -0.48 -5.51
C LEU A 101 11.33 0.45 -6.23
N ARG A 102 11.64 0.16 -7.50
CA ARG A 102 12.60 0.93 -8.31
C ARG A 102 12.17 2.36 -8.61
N SER A 103 10.87 2.63 -8.66
CA SER A 103 10.31 3.94 -8.99
C SER A 103 9.83 4.67 -7.74
N TYR A 104 8.65 4.31 -7.24
CA TYR A 104 7.98 4.99 -6.14
C TYR A 104 8.84 5.01 -4.86
N TRP A 105 9.33 3.86 -4.40
CA TRP A 105 10.07 3.79 -3.13
C TRP A 105 11.48 4.36 -3.24
N ALA A 106 12.22 4.08 -4.32
CA ALA A 106 13.51 4.70 -4.56
C ALA A 106 13.38 6.24 -4.65
N GLY A 107 12.36 6.74 -5.33
CA GLY A 107 12.04 8.16 -5.40
C GLY A 107 11.66 8.75 -4.04
N TRP A 108 10.88 8.02 -3.23
CA TRP A 108 10.52 8.42 -1.87
C TRP A 108 11.74 8.53 -0.97
N VAL A 109 12.65 7.54 -1.00
CA VAL A 109 13.90 7.54 -0.23
C VAL A 109 14.80 8.69 -0.67
N HIS A 110 14.97 8.89 -1.98
CA HIS A 110 15.72 10.01 -2.52
C HIS A 110 15.14 11.36 -2.04
N ALA A 111 13.83 11.55 -2.13
CA ALA A 111 13.16 12.76 -1.65
C ALA A 111 13.35 12.95 -0.14
N ALA A 112 13.20 11.88 0.66
CA ALA A 112 13.42 11.90 2.10
C ALA A 112 14.86 12.28 2.47
N ARG A 113 15.85 12.00 1.61
CA ARG A 113 17.26 12.38 1.80
C ARG A 113 17.61 13.78 1.32
N GLN A 114 16.93 14.31 0.30
CA GLN A 114 17.35 15.54 -0.36
C GLN A 114 16.47 16.73 -0.02
N ARG A 115 15.15 16.54 0.08
CA ARG A 115 14.20 17.65 0.16
C ARG A 115 13.88 17.99 1.62
N PRO A 116 13.98 19.28 2.05
CA PRO A 116 13.80 19.67 3.45
C PRO A 116 12.47 19.21 4.09
N ILE A 117 11.35 19.36 3.39
CA ILE A 117 10.02 18.98 3.90
C ILE A 117 9.94 17.46 4.09
N GLN A 118 10.44 16.68 3.12
CA GLN A 118 10.43 15.22 3.19
C GLN A 118 11.44 14.69 4.21
N LYS A 119 12.56 15.38 4.44
CA LYS A 119 13.48 15.09 5.55
C LYS A 119 12.75 15.15 6.89
N LEU A 120 11.99 16.22 7.13
CA LEU A 120 11.19 16.40 8.34
C LEU A 120 10.07 15.36 8.45
N TYR A 121 9.37 15.07 7.34
CA TYR A 121 8.37 14.00 7.32
C TYR A 121 8.95 12.65 7.75
N GLY A 122 10.19 12.34 7.33
CA GLY A 122 10.90 11.12 7.73
C GLY A 122 11.18 10.97 9.23
N LEU A 123 11.04 12.04 10.03
CA LEU A 123 11.15 11.97 11.50
C LEU A 123 9.86 11.47 12.16
N THR A 124 8.75 11.51 11.43
CA THR A 124 7.44 11.14 11.94
C THR A 124 7.29 9.62 12.08
N ARG A 125 6.51 9.21 13.06
CA ARG A 125 6.12 7.81 13.27
C ARG A 125 5.35 7.22 12.08
N THR A 126 4.54 8.06 11.43
CA THR A 126 3.81 7.68 10.21
C THR A 126 4.77 7.32 9.07
N ALA A 127 5.83 8.09 8.87
CA ALA A 127 6.82 7.79 7.84
C ALA A 127 7.54 6.46 8.11
N VAL A 128 7.79 6.11 9.38
CA VAL A 128 8.40 4.83 9.76
C VAL A 128 7.50 3.66 9.40
N ILE A 129 6.22 3.69 9.79
CA ILE A 129 5.25 2.67 9.38
C ILE A 129 5.17 2.58 7.85
N TRP A 130 5.07 3.74 7.20
CA TRP A 130 4.92 3.81 5.75
C TRP A 130 6.10 3.18 5.03
N GLY A 131 7.32 3.63 5.35
CA GLY A 131 8.56 3.15 4.74
C GLY A 131 8.86 1.70 5.05
N VAL A 132 9.03 1.36 6.33
CA VAL A 132 9.47 0.02 6.78
C VAL A 132 8.48 -1.04 6.33
N LEU A 133 7.20 -0.91 6.69
CA LEU A 133 6.21 -1.94 6.36
C LEU A 133 5.79 -1.87 4.88
N GLY A 134 5.94 -0.71 4.23
CA GLY A 134 5.63 -0.54 2.80
C GLY A 134 6.55 -1.36 1.89
N VAL A 135 7.87 -1.16 1.99
CA VAL A 135 8.84 -1.91 1.16
C VAL A 135 8.84 -3.40 1.50
N THR A 136 8.63 -3.75 2.77
CA THR A 136 8.60 -5.14 3.24
C THR A 136 7.43 -5.92 2.66
N ARG A 137 6.26 -5.30 2.49
CA ARG A 137 5.11 -5.93 1.83
C ARG A 137 5.42 -6.29 0.38
N LEU A 138 6.07 -5.39 -0.35
CA LEU A 138 6.46 -5.65 -1.74
C LEU A 138 7.53 -6.73 -1.81
N HIS A 139 8.48 -6.75 -0.89
CA HIS A 139 9.46 -7.83 -0.78
C HIS A 139 8.77 -9.19 -0.61
N ALA A 140 7.85 -9.34 0.36
CA ALA A 140 7.09 -10.57 0.55
C ALA A 140 6.30 -10.97 -0.71
N THR A 141 5.66 -10.02 -1.40
CA THR A 141 4.96 -10.32 -2.66
C THR A 141 5.92 -10.79 -3.75
N ILE A 142 7.11 -10.19 -3.88
CA ILE A 142 8.10 -10.58 -4.90
C ILE A 142 8.63 -11.99 -4.64
N LEU A 143 8.93 -12.33 -3.39
CA LEU A 143 9.57 -13.59 -3.03
C LEU A 143 8.56 -14.74 -2.85
N ARG A 144 7.43 -14.48 -2.19
CA ARG A 144 6.44 -15.51 -1.81
C ARG A 144 5.15 -15.45 -2.62
N GLY A 145 4.84 -14.33 -3.26
CA GLY A 145 3.54 -14.08 -3.91
C GLY A 145 2.45 -13.60 -2.95
N ASP A 146 2.77 -13.42 -1.67
CA ASP A 146 1.81 -13.04 -0.65
C ASP A 146 1.60 -11.52 -0.59
N ILE A 147 0.35 -11.08 -0.55
CA ILE A 147 0.01 -9.68 -0.27
C ILE A 147 -0.26 -9.53 1.22
N LEU A 148 0.81 -9.35 1.98
CA LEU A 148 0.72 -9.26 3.44
C LEU A 148 0.01 -7.98 3.91
N SER A 149 -0.59 -8.05 5.10
CA SER A 149 -0.97 -6.85 5.86
C SER A 149 0.27 -6.10 6.36
N LYS A 150 0.12 -4.87 6.87
CA LYS A 150 1.25 -4.14 7.47
C LYS A 150 1.87 -4.88 8.67
N SER A 151 1.03 -5.44 9.55
CA SER A 151 1.51 -6.17 10.72
C SER A 151 2.19 -7.49 10.32
N ALA A 152 1.55 -8.26 9.44
CA ALA A 152 2.15 -9.51 8.93
C ALA A 152 3.47 -9.27 8.18
N ALA A 153 3.62 -8.13 7.49
CA ALA A 153 4.89 -7.76 6.87
C ALA A 153 6.00 -7.52 7.90
N GLY A 154 5.68 -6.91 9.05
CA GLY A 154 6.67 -6.73 10.12
C GLY A 154 7.09 -8.07 10.73
N GLU A 155 6.14 -8.98 10.97
CA GLU A 155 6.43 -10.35 11.44
C GLU A 155 7.32 -11.10 10.44
N TYR A 156 6.94 -11.08 9.16
CA TYR A 156 7.73 -11.62 8.05
C TYR A 156 9.17 -11.09 8.05
N ALA A 157 9.38 -9.79 8.24
CA ALA A 157 10.71 -9.20 8.28
C ALA A 157 11.54 -9.67 9.48
N LEU A 158 10.94 -9.89 10.65
CA LEU A 158 11.64 -10.40 11.82
C LEU A 158 12.08 -11.86 11.65
N GLU A 159 11.35 -12.63 10.87
CA GLU A 159 11.67 -14.03 10.55
C GLU A 159 12.70 -14.16 9.41
N THR A 160 12.66 -13.24 8.46
CA THR A 160 13.39 -13.38 7.17
C THR A 160 14.69 -12.60 7.15
N PHE A 161 14.73 -11.40 7.73
CA PHE A 161 15.88 -10.50 7.59
C PHE A 161 16.89 -10.63 8.72
N PRO A 162 18.16 -10.25 8.48
CA PRO A 162 19.20 -10.30 9.51
C PRO A 162 18.81 -9.58 10.81
N PRO A 163 19.17 -10.11 11.99
CA PRO A 163 18.75 -9.58 13.29
C PRO A 163 19.07 -8.10 13.53
N GLN A 164 20.06 -7.52 12.84
CA GLN A 164 20.37 -6.09 12.93
C GLN A 164 19.20 -5.17 12.55
N TRP A 165 18.25 -5.66 11.74
CA TRP A 165 17.07 -4.90 11.32
C TRP A 165 15.89 -5.03 12.28
N ALA A 166 15.94 -5.99 13.21
CA ALA A 166 14.85 -6.23 14.15
C ALA A 166 14.45 -4.98 14.97
N PRO A 167 15.36 -4.09 15.42
CA PRO A 167 14.97 -2.89 16.17
C PRO A 167 14.04 -1.95 15.39
N ILE A 168 14.33 -1.68 14.12
CA ILE A 168 13.50 -0.75 13.32
C ILE A 168 12.19 -1.39 12.86
N VAL A 169 12.18 -2.71 12.64
CA VAL A 169 10.96 -3.46 12.35
C VAL A 169 10.04 -3.49 13.58
N ARG A 170 10.58 -3.78 14.78
CA ARG A 170 9.82 -3.72 16.04
C ARG A 170 9.31 -2.31 16.36
N GLU A 171 10.09 -1.27 16.06
CA GLU A 171 9.63 0.13 16.15
C GLU A 171 8.40 0.35 15.25
N ALA A 172 8.45 -0.08 13.98
CA ALA A 172 7.33 0.08 13.06
C ALA A 172 6.08 -0.68 13.50
N LEU A 173 6.23 -1.91 14.03
CA LEU A 173 5.14 -2.71 14.58
C LEU A 173 4.54 -2.05 15.83
N ALA A 174 5.36 -1.65 16.80
CA ALA A 174 4.91 -0.97 18.01
C ALA A 174 4.07 0.28 17.68
N ILE A 175 4.58 1.15 16.80
CA ILE A 175 3.83 2.32 16.35
C ILE A 175 2.52 1.91 15.67
N ARG A 176 2.53 0.85 14.85
CA ARG A 176 1.34 0.37 14.15
C ARG A 176 0.25 -0.13 15.10
N HIS A 177 0.64 -0.71 16.24
CA HIS A 177 -0.25 -1.16 17.30
C HIS A 177 -0.71 -0.04 18.24
N GLY A 178 -0.18 1.17 18.07
CA GLY A 178 -0.56 2.34 18.87
C GLY A 178 0.36 2.59 20.06
N ASP A 179 1.46 1.84 20.18
CA ASP A 179 2.39 1.98 21.29
C ASP A 179 3.13 3.30 21.22
N ARG A 180 3.20 3.97 22.38
CA ARG A 180 3.84 5.26 22.51
C ARG A 180 5.29 5.20 22.93
N ALA A 181 5.74 4.10 23.51
CA ALA A 181 7.15 3.83 23.81
C ALA A 181 7.82 3.22 22.56
N GLY A 182 8.83 3.90 22.04
CA GLY A 182 9.60 3.42 20.90
C GLY A 182 10.94 2.80 21.32
N HIS A 183 11.47 1.90 20.51
CA HIS A 183 12.82 1.35 20.60
C HIS A 183 13.90 2.41 20.29
N PHE A 184 13.51 3.53 19.69
CA PHE A 184 14.40 4.65 19.38
C PHE A 184 14.03 5.90 20.17
N ALA A 185 14.92 6.31 21.09
CA ALA A 185 14.78 7.57 21.82
C ALA A 185 14.97 8.80 20.91
N ASN A 186 15.87 8.72 19.92
CA ASN A 186 16.17 9.81 19.00
C ASN A 186 15.43 9.64 17.65
N PRO A 187 14.53 10.56 17.26
CA PRO A 187 13.85 10.53 15.97
C PRO A 187 14.79 10.53 14.75
N TRP A 188 15.96 11.16 14.86
CA TRP A 188 16.96 11.16 13.78
C TRP A 188 17.62 9.79 13.60
N ALA A 189 17.96 9.12 14.70
CA ALA A 189 18.49 7.77 14.67
C ALA A 189 17.45 6.80 14.08
N ARG A 190 16.18 6.93 14.49
CA ARG A 190 15.07 6.16 13.90
C ARG A 190 14.94 6.38 12.40
N ARG A 191 14.99 7.63 11.95
CA ARG A 191 14.92 7.98 10.53
C ARG A 191 16.10 7.38 9.76
N GLN A 192 17.31 7.45 10.28
CA GLN A 192 18.48 6.84 9.66
C GLN A 192 18.32 5.32 9.55
N ALA A 193 17.90 4.65 10.62
CA ALA A 193 17.64 3.21 10.62
C ALA A 193 16.53 2.82 9.62
N MET A 194 15.45 3.60 9.52
CA MET A 194 14.39 3.42 8.53
C MET A 194 14.93 3.50 7.11
N LEU A 195 15.69 4.54 6.78
CA LEU A 195 16.22 4.72 5.42
C LEU A 195 17.23 3.63 5.04
N ALA A 196 18.10 3.25 5.98
CA ALA A 196 19.05 2.15 5.77
C ALA A 196 18.33 0.81 5.57
N TYR A 197 17.29 0.54 6.37
CA TYR A 197 16.44 -0.64 6.21
C TYR A 197 15.74 -0.65 4.85
N MET A 198 15.19 0.49 4.41
CA MET A 198 14.54 0.58 3.11
C MET A 198 15.51 0.30 1.96
N ASP A 199 16.74 0.83 2.01
CA ASP A 199 17.77 0.53 1.02
C ASP A 199 18.07 -0.98 0.98
N PHE A 200 18.25 -1.60 2.16
CA PHE A 200 18.49 -3.04 2.27
C PHE A 200 17.36 -3.87 1.65
N VAL A 201 16.11 -3.64 2.06
CA VAL A 201 14.96 -4.41 1.54
C VAL A 201 14.79 -4.22 0.04
N MET A 202 15.04 -3.02 -0.47
CA MET A 202 14.98 -2.75 -1.90
C MET A 202 16.05 -3.51 -2.67
N ALA A 203 17.29 -3.56 -2.19
CA ALA A 203 18.39 -4.31 -2.82
C ALA A 203 18.15 -5.84 -2.74
N ASP A 204 17.81 -6.34 -1.55
CA ASP A 204 17.54 -7.77 -1.31
C ASP A 204 16.38 -8.27 -2.19
N ALA A 205 15.30 -7.48 -2.34
CA ALA A 205 14.18 -7.81 -3.22
C ALA A 205 14.60 -7.99 -4.69
N GLN A 206 15.67 -7.31 -5.14
CA GLN A 206 16.17 -7.41 -6.52
C GLN A 206 17.22 -8.52 -6.71
N GLY A 207 17.66 -9.18 -5.63
CA GLY A 207 18.78 -10.11 -5.66
C GLY A 207 20.14 -9.42 -5.68
N GLU A 208 20.20 -8.16 -5.21
CA GLU A 208 21.41 -7.32 -5.17
C GLU A 208 22.02 -7.25 -3.75
N GLY A 209 21.54 -8.08 -2.82
CA GLY A 209 21.87 -8.06 -1.39
C GLY A 209 22.45 -9.36 -0.86
#